data_AF-B1M0D7-F1
#
_entry.id   AF-B1M0D7-F1
#
_cell.length_a   1.000
_cell.length_b   1.000
_cell.length_c   1.000
_cell.angle_alpha   90.00
_cell.angle_beta   90.00
_cell.angle_gamma   90.00
#
_symmetry.space_group_name_H-M   'P 1'
#
loop_
_entity.id
_entity.type
_entity.pdbx_description
1 polymer ?
#
loop_
_entity_poly.entity_id
_entity_poly.type
_entity_poly.pdbx_seq_one_letter_code
_entity_poly.pdbx_strand_id
1 'polypeptide(L)'
;MLFGWWMTGLDMAMLGLEAQGVIAQRMAMFALGGPAAQAEAQLMVTEKMLAAGEAALMLAAGASNGKVIRSYRRKVQANARRLSRG
;
A
#
# COMPACT_ATOMS: atom_id res chain seq x y z
N MET A 1 -32.32 -8.60 -1.19
CA MET A 1 -31.20 -8.64 -0.21
C MET A 1 -30.12 -9.64 -0.59
N LEU A 2 -30.41 -10.94 -0.78
CA LEU A 2 -29.40 -11.96 -1.17
C LEU A 2 -28.60 -11.66 -2.45
N PHE A 3 -29.24 -11.09 -3.49
CA PHE A 3 -28.57 -10.77 -4.77
C PHE A 3 -27.45 -9.73 -4.62
N GLY A 4 -27.59 -8.77 -3.69
CA GLY A 4 -26.57 -7.76 -3.44
C GLY A 4 -25.31 -8.33 -2.79
N TRP A 5 -25.49 -9.25 -1.82
CA TRP A 5 -24.38 -9.94 -1.15
C TRP A 5 -23.55 -10.81 -2.11
N TRP A 6 -24.22 -11.42 -3.10
CA TRP A 6 -23.56 -12.21 -4.14
C TRP A 6 -22.70 -11.35 -5.06
N MET A 7 -23.22 -10.20 -5.51
CA MET A 7 -22.47 -9.26 -6.35
C MET A 7 -21.26 -8.68 -5.60
N THR A 8 -21.42 -8.31 -4.34
CA THR A 8 -20.29 -7.87 -3.50
C THR A 8 -19.23 -8.97 -3.33
N GLY A 9 -19.63 -10.24 -3.24
CA GLY A 9 -18.70 -11.37 -3.20
C GLY A 9 -17.86 -11.51 -4.48
N LEU A 10 -18.50 -11.33 -5.64
CA LEU A 10 -17.81 -11.34 -6.94
C LEU A 10 -16.86 -10.14 -7.10
N ASP A 11 -17.27 -8.95 -6.70
CA ASP A 11 -16.43 -7.75 -6.70
C ASP A 11 -15.18 -7.93 -5.82
N MET A 12 -15.34 -8.54 -4.64
CA MET A 12 -14.24 -8.87 -3.74
C MET A 12 -13.30 -9.93 -4.33
N ALA A 13 -13.83 -10.93 -5.05
CA ALA A 13 -13.02 -11.92 -5.73
C ALA A 13 -12.23 -11.31 -6.90
N MET A 14 -12.85 -10.43 -7.69
CA MET A 14 -12.22 -9.67 -8.78
C MET A 14 -11.08 -8.80 -8.23
N LEU A 15 -11.35 -8.05 -7.15
CA LEU A 15 -10.35 -7.24 -6.44
C LEU A 15 -9.18 -8.09 -5.93
N GLY A 16 -9.48 -9.29 -5.40
CA GLY A 16 -8.46 -10.25 -4.97
C GLY A 16 -7.54 -10.67 -6.11
N LEU A 17 -8.11 -10.99 -7.27
CA LEU A 17 -7.34 -11.35 -8.48
C LEU A 17 -6.48 -10.19 -8.99
N GLU A 18 -7.04 -8.98 -9.06
CA GLU A 18 -6.31 -7.77 -9.46
C GLU A 18 -5.14 -7.48 -8.50
N ALA A 19 -5.36 -7.61 -7.20
CA ALA A 19 -4.31 -7.44 -6.19
C ALA A 19 -3.18 -8.46 -6.35
N GLN A 20 -3.51 -9.73 -6.64
CA GLN A 20 -2.49 -10.75 -6.93
C GLN A 20 -1.69 -10.42 -8.21
N GLY A 21 -2.33 -9.86 -9.23
CA GLY A 21 -1.64 -9.40 -10.45
C GLY A 21 -0.59 -8.33 -10.17
N VAL A 22 -0.93 -7.31 -9.39
CA VAL A 22 0.01 -6.23 -9.00
C VAL A 22 1.19 -6.78 -8.18
N ILE A 23 0.93 -7.72 -7.28
CA ILE A 23 1.98 -8.39 -6.49
C ILE A 23 2.91 -9.18 -7.42
N ALA A 24 2.36 -9.94 -8.37
CA ALA A 24 3.14 -10.70 -9.33
C ALA A 24 4.00 -9.79 -10.22
N GLN A 25 3.50 -8.63 -10.66
CA GLN A 25 4.28 -7.67 -11.44
C GLN A 25 5.48 -7.12 -10.65
N ARG A 26 5.30 -6.76 -9.36
CA ARG A 26 6.43 -6.34 -8.51
C ARG A 26 7.43 -7.46 -8.28
N MET A 27 6.95 -8.68 -8.05
CA MET A 27 7.81 -9.85 -7.89
C MET A 27 8.61 -10.13 -9.17
N ALA A 28 8.00 -10.02 -10.35
CA ALA A 28 8.69 -10.16 -11.63
C ALA A 28 9.73 -9.04 -11.84
N MET A 29 9.39 -7.78 -11.53
CA MET A 29 10.34 -6.66 -11.58
C MET A 29 11.55 -6.91 -10.67
N PHE A 30 11.32 -7.35 -9.43
CA PHE A 30 12.41 -7.67 -8.51
C PHE A 30 13.23 -8.88 -8.95
N ALA A 31 12.60 -9.90 -9.54
CA ALA A 31 13.28 -11.07 -10.07
C ALA A 31 14.16 -10.75 -11.29
N LEU A 32 13.69 -9.84 -12.16
CA LEU A 32 14.46 -9.32 -13.30
C LEU A 32 15.61 -8.41 -12.86
N GLY A 33 15.48 -7.76 -11.71
CA GLY A 33 16.49 -6.88 -11.14
C GLY A 33 16.75 -5.63 -11.98
N GLY A 34 17.96 -5.10 -11.90
CA GLY A 34 18.38 -3.91 -12.64
C GLY A 34 17.95 -2.57 -12.01
N PRO A 35 18.25 -1.45 -12.68
CA PRO A 35 18.11 -0.10 -12.09
C PRO A 35 16.68 0.25 -11.70
N ALA A 36 15.67 -0.19 -12.47
CA ALA A 36 14.26 0.05 -12.19
C ALA A 36 13.80 -0.68 -10.92
N ALA A 37 14.20 -1.94 -10.74
CA ALA A 37 13.89 -2.72 -9.54
C ALA A 37 14.56 -2.13 -8.29
N GLN A 38 15.81 -1.66 -8.43
CA GLN A 38 16.53 -1.00 -7.34
C GLN A 38 15.87 0.34 -6.94
N ALA A 39 15.44 1.14 -7.92
CA ALA A 39 14.72 2.38 -7.68
C ALA A 39 13.37 2.14 -6.98
N GLU A 40 12.59 1.16 -7.42
CA GLU A 40 11.31 0.79 -6.79
C GLU A 40 11.52 0.25 -5.36
N ALA A 41 12.55 -0.57 -5.14
CA ALA A 41 12.89 -1.06 -3.80
C ALA A 41 13.31 0.09 -2.87
N GLN A 42 14.17 1.01 -3.33
CA GLN A 42 14.58 2.18 -2.55
C GLN A 42 13.39 3.09 -2.23
N LEU A 43 12.50 3.32 -3.19
CA LEU A 43 11.29 4.12 -2.98
C LEU A 43 10.41 3.49 -1.90
N MET A 44 10.14 2.18 -2.01
CA MET A 44 9.28 1.46 -1.07
C MET A 44 9.84 1.44 0.36
N VAL A 45 11.16 1.25 0.51
CA VAL A 45 11.82 1.25 1.82
C VAL A 45 11.84 2.65 2.41
N THR A 46 12.19 3.67 1.62
CA THR A 46 12.20 5.07 2.06
C THR A 46 10.83 5.49 2.59
N GLU A 47 9.76 5.12 1.88
CA GLU A 47 8.40 5.45 2.31
C GLU A 47 7.99 4.76 3.61
N LYS A 48 8.34 3.48 3.78
CA LYS A 48 8.08 2.75 5.03
C LYS A 48 8.86 3.37 6.19
N MET A 49 10.12 3.75 5.98
CA MET A 49 10.97 4.37 6.99
C MET A 49 10.47 5.76 7.39
N LEU A 50 10.07 6.59 6.43
CA LEU A 50 9.46 7.90 6.71
C LEU A 50 8.14 7.76 7.47
N ALA A 51 7.28 6.82 7.05
CA ALA A 51 6.02 6.55 7.74
C ALA A 51 6.23 6.06 9.18
N ALA A 52 7.22 5.19 9.40
CA ALA A 52 7.59 4.69 10.72
C ALA A 52 8.18 5.79 11.61
N GLY A 53 9.09 6.62 11.09
CA GLY A 53 9.67 7.75 11.82
C GLY A 53 8.62 8.77 12.24
N GLU A 54 7.70 9.12 11.35
CA GLU A 54 6.60 10.04 11.66
C GLU A 54 5.62 9.46 12.70
N ALA A 55 5.36 8.16 12.64
CA ALA A 55 4.57 7.47 13.66
C ALA A 55 5.29 7.44 15.02
N ALA A 56 6.59 7.17 15.04
CA ALA A 56 7.41 7.19 16.26
C ALA A 56 7.43 8.58 16.90
N LEU A 57 7.62 9.64 16.11
CA LEU A 57 7.56 11.02 16.58
C LEU A 57 6.17 11.38 17.12
N MET A 58 5.09 10.96 16.44
CA MET A 58 3.73 11.17 16.92
C MET A 58 3.51 10.49 18.28
N LEU A 59 3.96 9.24 18.44
CA LEU A 59 3.84 8.52 19.71
C LEU A 59 4.66 9.18 20.82
N ALA A 60 5.90 9.58 20.53
CA ALA A 60 6.76 10.29 21.48
C ALA A 60 6.16 11.64 21.92
N ALA A 61 5.44 12.32 21.01
CA ALA A 61 4.70 13.54 21.30
C ALA A 61 3.34 13.30 21.99
N GLY A 62 3.02 12.07 22.40
CA GLY A 62 1.78 11.72 23.10
C GLY A 62 0.53 11.69 22.21
N ALA A 63 0.68 11.52 20.89
CA ALA A 63 -0.46 11.37 19.99
C ALA A 63 -1.25 10.10 20.30
N SER A 64 -2.58 10.20 20.26
CA SER A 64 -3.43 9.02 20.38
C SER A 64 -3.23 8.05 19.22
N ASN A 65 -3.41 6.74 19.48
CA ASN A 65 -3.31 5.68 18.48
C ASN A 65 -4.17 5.98 17.24
N GLY A 66 -5.37 6.55 17.43
CA GLY A 66 -6.26 6.94 16.33
C GLY A 66 -5.70 8.04 15.43
N LYS A 67 -4.84 8.94 15.95
CA LYS A 67 -4.17 9.99 15.17
C LYS A 67 -3.01 9.40 14.34
N VAL A 68 -2.24 8.48 14.94
CA VAL A 68 -1.15 7.75 14.25
C VAL A 68 -1.71 6.93 13.08
N ILE A 69 -2.79 6.17 13.32
CA ILE A 69 -3.46 5.36 12.30
C ILE A 69 -3.99 6.24 11.15
N ARG A 70 -4.59 7.40 11.46
CA ARG A 70 -5.06 8.35 10.42
C ARG A 70 -3.91 8.91 9.58
N SER A 71 -2.77 9.20 10.21
CA SER A 71 -1.57 9.63 9.49
C SER A 71 -1.07 8.56 8.53
N TYR A 72 -1.01 7.30 9.00
CA TYR A 72 -0.60 6.16 8.18
C TYR A 72 -1.54 5.93 6.99
N ARG A 73 -2.86 6.00 7.22
CA ARG A 73 -3.89 5.85 6.17
C ARG A 73 -3.75 6.88 5.05
N ARG A 74 -3.41 8.13 5.35
CA ARG A 74 -3.16 9.17 4.33
C ARG A 74 -1.97 8.83 3.44
N LYS A 75 -0.88 8.31 4.01
CA LYS A 75 0.30 7.90 3.24
C LYS A 75 0.01 6.73 2.31
N VAL A 76 -0.71 5.72 2.79
CA VAL A 76 -1.14 4.58 1.98
C VAL A 76 -2.04 5.03 0.82
N GLN A 77 -2.97 5.96 1.06
CA GLN A 77 -3.81 6.53 0.00
C GLN A 77 -3.00 7.29 -1.05
N ALA A 78 -1.98 8.04 -0.65
CA ALA A 78 -1.08 8.73 -1.57
C ALA A 78 -0.27 7.74 -2.43
N ASN A 79 0.23 6.66 -1.83
CA ASN A 79 0.96 5.60 -2.54
C ASN A 79 0.05 4.91 -3.57
N ALA A 80 -1.17 4.52 -3.18
CA ALA A 80 -2.13 3.90 -4.08
C ALA A 80 -2.47 4.78 -5.29
N ARG A 81 -2.66 6.10 -5.08
CA ARG A 81 -2.90 7.07 -6.17
C ARG A 81 -1.71 7.26 -7.11
N ARG A 82 -0.48 7.12 -6.61
CA ARG A 82 0.72 7.19 -7.45
C ARG A 82 0.85 5.93 -8.29
N LEU A 83 0.63 4.77 -7.67
CA LEU A 83 0.70 3.49 -8.34
C LEU A 83 -0.37 3.34 -9.43
N SER A 84 -1.56 3.93 -9.26
CA SER A 84 -2.60 3.93 -10.30
C SER A 84 -2.33 4.89 -11.47
N ARG A 85 -1.23 5.64 -11.45
CA ARG A 85 -0.85 6.63 -12.48
C ARG A 85 0.46 6.28 -13.20
N GLY A 86 1.19 5.28 -12.71
CA GLY A 86 2.38 4.72 -13.35
C GLY A 86 2.05 3.40 -14.02
#